data_AF-A0A1W2M325-F1
#
_entry.id   AF-A0A1W2M325-F1
#
_cell.length_a   1.000
_cell.length_b   1.000
_cell.length_c   1.000
_cell.angle_alpha   90.00
_cell.angle_beta   90.00
_cell.angle_gamma   90.00
#
_symmetry.space_group_name_H-M   'P 1'
#
loop_
_entity.id
_entity.type
_entity.pdbx_description
1 polymer ?
#
loop_
_entity_poly.entity_id
_entity_poly.type
_entity_poly.pdbx_seq_one_letter_code
_entity_poly.pdbx_strand_id
1 'polypeptide(L)'
;MNQPTPVSKPPLLFVADELLDLDDSARSGFAVTVPCLDIGDGHVSVWPRFRVKTNPQGYALSMTLDLRAWCITVHGQEADLTLPMECHTQQAGQKAAETFRAHLLQNYVAAQDPEAVRQWCRWWVQNSDPYARVIE
;
A
#
# COMPACT_ATOMS: atom_id res chain seq x y z
N MET A 1 -33.59 42.52 -8.21
CA MET A 1 -32.78 42.03 -7.07
C MET A 1 -32.36 40.62 -7.44
N ASN A 2 -31.11 40.41 -7.86
CA ASN A 2 -30.62 39.10 -8.29
C ASN A 2 -29.98 38.39 -7.10
N GLN A 3 -30.55 37.27 -6.66
CA GLN A 3 -29.90 36.38 -5.70
C GLN A 3 -28.67 35.71 -6.35
N PRO A 4 -27.53 35.61 -5.66
CA PRO A 4 -26.39 34.86 -6.17
C PRO A 4 -26.72 33.37 -6.13
N THR A 5 -26.65 32.72 -7.29
CA THR A 5 -26.77 31.27 -7.43
C THR A 5 -25.66 30.61 -6.61
N PRO A 6 -25.94 29.57 -5.80
CA PRO A 6 -24.87 28.85 -5.13
C PRO A 6 -23.98 28.21 -6.20
N VAL A 7 -22.71 28.61 -6.21
CA VAL A 7 -21.68 27.92 -7.00
C VAL A 7 -21.59 26.51 -6.44
N SER A 8 -22.28 25.58 -7.07
CA SER A 8 -22.03 24.16 -6.94
C SER A 8 -20.56 23.98 -7.29
N LYS A 9 -19.71 23.84 -6.26
CA LYS A 9 -18.35 23.37 -6.48
C LYS A 9 -18.50 22.04 -7.22
N PRO A 10 -17.88 21.88 -8.40
CA PRO A 10 -17.89 20.58 -9.06
C PRO A 10 -17.38 19.56 -8.05
N PRO A 11 -17.96 18.34 -7.98
CA PRO A 11 -17.32 17.28 -7.23
C PRO A 11 -15.88 17.19 -7.74
N LEU A 12 -14.92 17.23 -6.80
CA LEU A 12 -13.51 16.98 -7.11
C LEU A 12 -13.43 15.56 -7.68
N LEU A 13 -13.48 15.45 -9.00
CA LEU A 13 -13.28 14.23 -9.73
C LEU A 13 -11.76 14.02 -9.75
N PHE A 14 -11.23 13.34 -8.75
CA PHE A 14 -9.87 12.81 -8.80
C PHE A 14 -9.88 11.64 -9.77
N VAL A 15 -9.60 11.91 -11.05
CA VAL A 15 -9.28 10.86 -12.03
C VAL A 15 -7.78 10.59 -11.88
N ALA A 16 -7.44 9.62 -11.04
CA ALA A 16 -6.05 9.17 -10.87
C ALA A 16 -5.93 7.63 -10.81
N ASP A 17 -6.91 6.89 -11.35
CA ASP A 17 -6.99 5.43 -11.14
C ASP A 17 -6.90 4.56 -12.39
N GLU A 18 -6.74 5.13 -13.59
CA GLU A 18 -6.55 4.33 -14.81
C GLU A 18 -5.37 4.86 -15.62
N LEU A 19 -4.18 4.30 -15.35
CA LEU A 19 -3.09 4.34 -16.32
C LEU A 19 -3.39 3.22 -17.34
N LEU A 20 -4.10 3.58 -18.39
CA LEU A 20 -4.39 2.70 -19.52
C LEU A 20 -3.21 2.76 -20.50
N ASP A 21 -2.37 1.73 -20.47
CA ASP A 21 -1.53 1.40 -21.63
C ASP A 21 -2.16 0.19 -22.34
N LEU A 22 -2.99 0.50 -23.33
CA LEU A 22 -3.62 -0.45 -24.24
C LEU A 22 -2.85 -0.40 -25.55
N ASP A 23 -1.68 -1.07 -25.65
CA ASP A 23 -1.33 -1.71 -26.95
C ASP A 23 -0.13 -2.67 -27.01
N ASP A 24 0.64 -2.96 -25.95
CA ASP A 24 1.75 -3.94 -26.10
C ASP A 24 2.04 -4.83 -24.88
N SER A 25 1.18 -4.79 -23.86
CA SER A 25 1.38 -5.49 -22.57
C SER A 25 1.29 -7.01 -22.63
N ALA A 26 0.92 -7.60 -23.78
CA ALA A 26 0.82 -9.05 -23.96
C ALA A 26 2.18 -9.77 -23.88
N ARG A 27 3.32 -9.06 -23.93
CA ARG A 27 4.66 -9.67 -23.84
C ARG A 27 5.59 -9.09 -22.77
N SER A 28 5.41 -7.85 -22.33
CA SER A 28 6.39 -7.14 -21.49
C SER A 28 5.92 -6.80 -20.07
N GLY A 29 4.66 -7.07 -19.71
CA GLY A 29 4.12 -6.66 -18.41
C GLY A 29 3.95 -5.14 -18.27
N PHE A 30 3.46 -4.69 -17.11
CA PHE A 30 3.33 -3.27 -16.78
C PHE A 30 4.48 -2.83 -15.88
N ALA A 31 5.17 -1.76 -16.25
CA ALA A 31 6.05 -1.02 -15.36
C ALA A 31 5.36 0.31 -15.04
N VAL A 32 5.02 0.53 -13.77
CA VAL A 32 4.35 1.76 -13.32
C VAL A 32 5.11 2.30 -12.11
N THR A 33 5.35 3.60 -12.13
CA THR A 33 5.90 4.31 -10.97
C THR A 33 4.76 4.63 -10.01
N VAL A 34 4.90 4.23 -8.74
CA VAL A 34 3.91 4.49 -7.69
C VAL A 34 4.48 5.41 -6.61
N PRO A 35 3.65 6.23 -5.95
CA PRO A 35 4.09 6.97 -4.77
C PRO A 35 4.59 6.00 -3.69
N CYS A 36 5.86 6.10 -3.32
CA CYS A 36 6.50 5.29 -2.29
C CYS A 36 7.09 6.20 -1.22
N LEU A 37 6.91 5.85 0.05
CA LEU A 37 7.62 6.46 1.16
C LEU A 37 8.64 5.46 1.70
N ASP A 38 9.91 5.80 1.55
CA ASP A 38 11.03 5.01 2.07
C ASP A 38 11.39 5.45 3.49
N ILE A 39 11.60 4.48 4.37
CA ILE A 39 11.88 4.68 5.79
C ILE A 39 13.17 3.95 6.13
N GLY A 40 14.06 4.65 6.84
CA GLY A 40 15.26 4.03 7.39
C GLY A 40 16.24 3.57 6.31
N ASP A 41 16.74 4.52 5.52
CA ASP A 41 17.71 4.28 4.44
C ASP A 41 17.20 3.35 3.33
N GLY A 42 15.88 3.22 3.18
CA GLY A 42 15.25 2.36 2.16
C GLY A 42 15.03 0.92 2.61
N HIS A 43 15.22 0.60 3.89
CA HIS A 43 14.96 -0.74 4.42
C HIS A 43 13.48 -1.07 4.57
N VAL A 44 12.60 -0.06 4.60
CA VAL A 44 11.15 -0.26 4.64
C VAL A 44 10.51 0.72 3.67
N SER A 45 9.59 0.23 2.85
CA SER A 45 8.79 1.03 1.94
C SER A 45 7.31 0.98 2.32
N VAL A 46 6.62 2.10 2.11
CA VAL A 46 5.18 2.25 2.29
C VAL A 46 4.58 2.72 0.98
N TRP A 47 3.68 1.94 0.41
CA TRP A 47 3.16 2.13 -0.95
C TRP A 47 1.66 1.81 -1.03
N PRO A 48 0.89 2.43 -1.95
CA PRO A 48 -0.54 2.21 -2.06
C PRO A 48 -0.84 0.83 -2.62
N ARG A 49 -1.86 0.16 -2.09
CA ARG A 49 -2.31 -1.16 -2.53
C ARG A 49 -2.65 -1.13 -4.02
N PHE A 50 -2.10 -2.06 -4.79
CA PHE A 50 -2.48 -2.22 -6.19
C PHE A 50 -3.43 -3.39 -6.39
N ARG A 51 -4.20 -3.33 -7.48
CA ARG A 51 -5.00 -4.44 -8.00
C ARG A 51 -4.67 -4.61 -9.48
N VAL A 52 -4.35 -5.83 -9.88
CA VAL A 52 -4.10 -6.17 -11.28
C VAL A 52 -5.30 -6.93 -11.81
N LYS A 53 -5.87 -6.47 -12.92
CA LYS A 53 -6.84 -7.23 -13.69
C LYS A 53 -6.10 -8.04 -14.74
N THR A 54 -6.34 -9.35 -14.80
CA THR A 54 -5.75 -10.22 -15.81
C THR A 54 -6.79 -10.72 -16.81
N ASN A 55 -6.37 -11.12 -18.00
CA ASN A 55 -7.18 -11.88 -18.95
C ASN A 55 -7.20 -13.38 -18.58
N PRO A 56 -8.05 -14.21 -19.24
CA PRO A 56 -8.13 -15.65 -18.95
C PRO A 56 -6.81 -16.42 -19.15
N GLN A 57 -5.87 -15.88 -19.92
CA GLN A 57 -4.55 -16.46 -20.15
C GLN A 57 -3.51 -15.99 -19.11
N GLY A 58 -3.91 -15.17 -18.13
CA GLY A 58 -3.06 -14.70 -17.04
C GLY A 58 -2.26 -13.43 -17.34
N TYR A 59 -2.43 -12.82 -18.52
CA TYR A 59 -1.76 -11.55 -18.84
C TYR A 59 -2.45 -10.40 -18.14
N ALA A 60 -1.65 -9.51 -17.54
CA ALA A 60 -2.16 -8.28 -16.97
C ALA A 60 -2.77 -7.40 -18.08
N LEU A 61 -3.97 -6.87 -17.82
CA LEU A 61 -4.72 -5.95 -18.69
C LEU A 61 -4.74 -4.52 -18.15
N SER A 62 -4.81 -4.38 -16.82
CA SER A 62 -4.80 -3.08 -16.17
C SER A 62 -4.31 -3.20 -14.74
N MET A 63 -3.82 -2.09 -14.20
CA MET A 63 -3.46 -1.94 -12.80
C MET A 63 -4.16 -0.71 -12.22
N THR A 64 -4.74 -0.86 -11.04
CA THR A 64 -5.38 0.24 -10.29
C THR A 64 -4.69 0.39 -8.94
N LEU A 65 -4.43 1.62 -8.52
CA LEU A 65 -3.89 1.94 -7.19
C LEU A 65 -5.02 2.39 -6.27
N ASP A 66 -5.11 1.79 -5.09
CA ASP A 66 -6.06 2.17 -4.06
C ASP A 66 -5.34 3.07 -3.05
N LEU A 67 -5.43 4.38 -3.23
CA LEU A 67 -4.78 5.36 -2.35
C LEU A 67 -5.39 5.41 -0.93
N ARG A 68 -6.41 4.60 -0.66
CA ARG A 68 -7.06 4.44 0.64
C ARG A 68 -6.60 3.18 1.38
N ALA A 69 -5.68 2.42 0.82
CA ALA A 69 -5.08 1.26 1.46
C ALA A 69 -3.57 1.28 1.17
N TRP A 70 -2.75 1.24 2.21
CA TRP A 70 -1.31 1.36 2.13
C TRP A 70 -0.67 0.09 2.69
N CYS A 71 0.19 -0.51 1.89
CA CYS A 71 0.97 -1.68 2.20
C CYS A 71 2.35 -1.27 2.72
N ILE A 72 2.97 -2.16 3.48
CA ILE A 72 4.30 -1.96 4.07
C ILE A 72 5.17 -3.15 3.65
N THR A 73 6.33 -2.87 3.07
CA THR A 73 7.31 -3.89 2.69
C THR A 73 8.63 -3.62 3.37
N VAL A 74 9.19 -4.64 4.01
CA VAL A 74 10.54 -4.61 4.55
C VAL A 74 11.49 -5.25 3.56
N HIS A 75 12.53 -4.52 3.19
CA HIS A 75 13.54 -4.95 2.24
C HIS A 75 14.66 -5.69 2.97
N GLY A 76 14.72 -7.00 2.75
CA GLY A 76 15.73 -7.89 3.29
C GLY A 76 16.87 -8.13 2.30
N GLN A 77 17.99 -8.70 2.77
CA GLN A 77 19.09 -9.09 1.89
C GLN A 77 18.74 -10.29 0.99
N GLU A 78 17.91 -11.21 1.50
CA GLU A 78 17.53 -12.44 0.78
C GLU A 78 16.16 -12.34 0.11
N ALA A 79 15.21 -11.66 0.75
CA ALA A 79 13.87 -11.46 0.23
C ALA A 79 13.19 -10.24 0.85
N ASP A 80 12.31 -9.62 0.07
CA ASP A 80 11.39 -8.61 0.55
C ASP A 80 10.18 -9.25 1.24
N LEU A 81 9.73 -8.64 2.33
CA LEU A 81 8.58 -9.09 3.09
C LEU A 81 7.52 -8.00 3.13
N THR A 82 6.39 -8.23 2.47
CA THR A 82 5.20 -7.38 2.63
C THR A 82 4.39 -7.83 3.84
N LEU A 83 4.13 -6.92 4.76
CA LEU A 83 3.37 -7.21 5.97
C LEU A 83 1.92 -7.59 5.59
N PRO A 84 1.32 -8.62 6.23
CA PRO A 84 -0.06 -9.05 5.99
C PRO A 84 -1.08 -8.10 6.64
N MET A 85 -0.96 -6.82 6.34
CA MET A 85 -1.84 -5.77 6.82
C MET A 85 -1.89 -4.61 5.84
N GLU A 86 -2.95 -3.83 5.91
CA GLU A 86 -3.04 -2.54 5.22
C GLU A 86 -3.47 -1.44 6.17
N CYS A 87 -3.01 -0.24 5.88
CA CYS A 87 -3.33 0.99 6.58
C CYS A 87 -4.21 1.87 5.69
N HIS A 88 -5.30 2.42 6.21
CA HIS A 88 -6.24 3.23 5.43
C HIS A 88 -5.73 4.65 5.14
N THR A 89 -4.55 5.00 5.65
CA THR A 89 -3.85 6.26 5.36
C THR A 89 -2.35 6.01 5.23
N GLN A 90 -1.67 6.86 4.46
CA GLN A 90 -0.21 6.83 4.34
C GLN A 90 0.48 7.01 5.70
N GLN A 91 -0.04 7.92 6.53
CA GLN A 91 0.53 8.23 7.85
C GLN A 91 0.44 7.02 8.80
N ALA A 92 -0.69 6.30 8.79
CA ALA A 92 -0.81 5.06 9.55
C ALA A 92 0.18 4.00 9.07
N GLY A 93 0.37 3.88 7.74
CA GLY A 93 1.38 3.01 7.13
C GLY A 93 2.80 3.37 7.57
N GLN A 94 3.15 4.66 7.55
CA GLN A 94 4.43 5.17 8.03
C GLN A 94 4.67 4.82 9.51
N LYS A 95 3.71 5.10 10.39
CA LYS A 95 3.83 4.83 11.82
C LYS A 95 4.00 3.34 12.12
N ALA A 96 3.26 2.50 11.39
CA ALA A 96 3.39 1.04 11.48
C ALA A 96 4.77 0.58 11.01
N ALA A 97 5.25 1.08 9.88
CA ALA A 97 6.58 0.78 9.33
C ALA A 97 7.72 1.19 10.29
N GLU A 98 7.66 2.40 10.85
CA GLU A 98 8.64 2.89 11.84
C GLU A 98 8.65 2.01 13.09
N THR A 99 7.47 1.65 13.61
CA THR A 99 7.35 0.76 14.79
C THR A 99 7.87 -0.63 14.49
N PHE A 100 7.50 -1.19 13.34
CA PHE A 100 7.95 -2.53 12.94
C PHE A 100 9.47 -2.58 12.85
N ARG A 101 10.08 -1.60 12.18
CA ARG A 101 11.54 -1.48 12.08
C ARG A 101 12.20 -1.38 13.46
N ALA A 102 11.66 -0.55 14.35
CA ALA A 102 12.18 -0.43 15.70
C ALA A 102 12.11 -1.77 16.46
N HIS A 103 11.02 -2.52 16.31
CA HIS A 103 10.83 -3.83 16.95
C HIS A 103 11.73 -4.91 16.34
N LEU A 104 12.02 -4.85 15.03
CA LEU A 104 13.02 -5.71 14.40
C LEU A 104 14.42 -5.47 14.99
N LEU A 105 14.84 -4.21 15.10
CA LEU A 105 16.15 -3.85 15.67
C LEU A 105 16.29 -4.26 17.14
N GLN A 106 15.17 -4.34 17.87
CA GLN A 106 15.12 -4.75 19.26
C GLN A 106 14.91 -6.26 19.44
N ASN A 107 14.86 -7.04 18.35
CA ASN A 107 14.57 -8.48 18.34
C ASN A 107 13.22 -8.86 18.98
N TYR A 108 12.23 -7.97 18.95
CA TYR A 108 10.85 -8.29 19.37
C TYR A 108 10.04 -9.01 18.30
N VAL A 109 10.47 -8.93 17.03
CA VAL A 109 9.88 -9.65 15.91
C VAL A 109 10.99 -10.30 15.11
N ALA A 110 10.77 -11.55 14.70
CA ALA A 110 11.61 -12.23 13.73
C ALA A 110 11.01 -12.08 12.34
N ALA A 111 11.62 -11.28 11.45
CA ALA A 111 11.13 -11.05 10.09
C ALA A 111 11.07 -12.34 9.24
N GLN A 112 11.95 -13.29 9.53
CA GLN A 112 12.04 -14.59 8.87
C GLN A 112 10.97 -15.59 9.33
N ASP A 113 10.21 -15.27 10.38
CA ASP A 113 9.11 -16.11 10.86
C ASP A 113 7.76 -15.48 10.45
N PRO A 114 7.07 -16.03 9.43
CA PRO A 114 5.80 -15.51 8.97
C PRO A 114 4.73 -15.43 10.07
N GLU A 115 4.75 -16.34 11.05
CA GLU A 115 3.77 -16.32 12.13
C GLU A 115 4.07 -15.22 13.15
N ALA A 116 5.35 -14.99 13.48
CA ALA A 116 5.75 -13.86 14.32
C ALA A 116 5.35 -12.51 13.68
N VAL A 117 5.52 -12.38 12.37
CA VAL A 117 5.10 -11.21 11.60
C VAL A 117 3.58 -11.03 11.66
N ARG A 118 2.80 -12.09 11.44
CA ARG A 118 1.33 -12.05 11.56
C ARG A 118 0.87 -11.67 12.96
N GLN A 119 1.50 -12.22 13.99
CA GLN A 119 1.20 -11.89 15.38
C GLN A 119 1.47 -10.42 15.67
N TRP A 120 2.59 -9.88 15.17
CA TRP A 120 2.89 -8.46 15.29
C TRP A 120 1.84 -7.59 14.58
N CYS A 121 1.44 -7.95 13.34
CA CYS A 121 0.41 -7.21 12.60
C CYS A 121 -0.93 -7.20 13.35
N ARG A 122 -1.34 -8.35 13.91
CA ARG A 122 -2.55 -8.45 14.75
C ARG A 122 -2.45 -7.57 15.99
N TRP A 123 -1.31 -7.62 16.69
CA TRP A 123 -1.06 -6.77 17.85
C TRP A 123 -1.12 -5.28 17.50
N TRP A 124 -0.47 -4.86 16.41
CA TRP A 124 -0.45 -3.46 15.99
C TRP A 124 -1.86 -2.93 15.68
N VAL A 125 -2.61 -3.68 14.88
CA VAL A 125 -4.01 -3.34 14.51
C VAL A 125 -4.90 -3.21 15.75
N GLN A 126 -4.73 -4.08 16.75
CA GLN A 126 -5.53 -4.04 17.97
C GLN A 126 -5.16 -2.89 18.91
N ASN A 127 -3.90 -2.47 18.94
CA ASN A 127 -3.38 -1.58 19.99
C ASN A 127 -3.08 -0.15 19.54
N SER A 128 -2.88 0.08 18.23
CA SER A 128 -2.20 1.31 17.79
C SER A 128 -2.98 2.16 16.80
N ASP A 129 -3.85 1.58 15.97
CA ASP A 129 -4.50 2.35 14.91
C ASP A 129 -5.85 1.74 14.44
N PRO A 130 -6.99 2.45 14.58
CA PRO A 130 -8.28 2.00 14.05
C PRO A 130 -8.35 2.02 12.51
N TYR A 131 -7.37 2.65 11.86
CA TYR A 131 -7.26 2.72 10.41
C TYR A 131 -6.41 1.59 9.83
N ALA A 132 -6.03 0.57 10.60
CA ALA A 132 -5.32 -0.59 10.06
C ALA A 132 -6.18 -1.85 10.12
N ARG A 133 -5.94 -2.79 9.21
CA ARG A 133 -6.53 -4.14 9.28
C ARG A 133 -5.54 -5.21 8.81
N VAL A 134 -5.68 -6.40 9.36
CA VAL A 134 -4.94 -7.59 8.91
C VAL A 134 -5.58 -8.11 7.63
N ILE A 135 -4.75 -8.53 6.67
CA ILE A 135 -5.18 -9.20 5.45
C ILE A 135 -4.92 -10.69 5.66
N GLU A 136 -5.98 -11.49 5.72
CA GLU A 136 -5.92 -12.96 5.89
C GLU A 136 -5.89 -13.69 4.54
#